data_AF-A0A060CK63-F1
#
_entry.id   AF-A0A060CK63-F1
#
_cell.length_a   1.000
_cell.length_b   1.000
_cell.length_c   1.000
_cell.angle_alpha   90.00
_cell.angle_beta   90.00
_cell.angle_gamma   90.00
#
_symmetry.space_group_name_H-M   'P 1'
#
loop_
_entity.id
_entity.type
_entity.pdbx_description
1 polymer ?
#
loop_
_entity_poly.entity_id
_entity_poly.type
_entity_poly.pdbx_seq_one_letter_code
_entity_poly.pdbx_strand_id
1 'polypeptide(L)'
;MDEALIDTAVCRVLRLKFKMGLFEHPYVDVKKAKKEVRSASHIELARECARNSIVLLKNNSNMLPLSKDIKRIAVIGPNADNIYNMLGDYTAPNRSPT
;
A
#
# COMPACT_ATOMS: atom_id res chain seq x y z
N MET A 1 -9.01 8.59 39.96
CA MET A 1 -7.98 8.74 38.91
C MET A 1 -7.24 10.03 39.22
N ASP A 2 -5.91 10.01 39.22
CA ASP A 2 -5.09 11.16 39.59
C ASP A 2 -4.91 12.13 38.40
N GLU A 3 -5.02 13.42 38.65
CA GLU A 3 -4.86 14.49 37.64
C GLU A 3 -3.45 14.50 37.06
N ALA A 4 -2.43 14.23 37.89
CA ALA A 4 -1.03 14.19 37.45
C ALA A 4 -0.77 13.13 36.36
N LEU A 5 -1.56 12.05 36.34
CA LEU A 5 -1.50 11.03 35.30
C LEU A 5 -2.03 11.56 33.97
N ILE A 6 -3.11 12.34 34.00
CA ILE A 6 -3.68 13.00 32.82
C ILE A 6 -2.68 14.03 32.28
N ASP A 7 -2.12 14.88 33.16
CA ASP A 7 -1.13 15.89 32.78
C ASP A 7 0.07 15.26 32.09
N THR A 8 0.58 14.16 32.63
CA THR A 8 1.70 13.42 32.02
C THR A 8 1.33 12.90 30.62
N ALA A 9 0.13 12.36 30.44
CA ALA A 9 -0.35 11.88 29.14
C ALA A 9 -0.53 13.02 28.13
N VAL A 10 -1.16 14.13 28.56
CA VAL A 10 -1.37 15.32 27.75
C VAL A 10 -0.04 15.95 27.34
N CYS A 11 0.91 16.07 28.26
CA CYS A 11 2.26 16.56 27.97
C CYS A 11 2.96 15.73 26.88
N ARG A 12 2.79 14.40 26.87
CA ARG A 12 3.38 13.53 25.82
C ARG A 12 2.76 13.82 24.45
N VAL A 13 1.43 13.94 24.38
CA VAL A 13 0.71 14.25 23.13
C VAL A 13 1.06 15.64 22.62
N LEU A 14 1.02 16.66 23.47
CA LEU A 14 1.33 18.03 23.10
C LEU A 14 2.79 18.16 22.67
N ARG A 15 3.73 17.52 23.36
CA ARG A 15 5.14 17.50 22.97
C ARG A 15 5.33 16.93 21.56
N LEU A 16 4.62 15.86 21.19
CA LEU A 16 4.67 15.32 19.83
C LEU A 16 4.08 16.30 18.82
N LYS A 17 2.93 16.92 19.11
CA LYS A 17 2.31 17.93 18.23
C LYS A 17 3.21 19.14 17.98
N PHE A 18 3.89 19.64 19.01
CA PHE A 18 4.90 20.70 18.88
C PHE A 18 6.11 20.24 18.04
N LYS A 19 6.65 19.04 18.29
CA LYS A 19 7.76 18.48 17.49
C LYS A 19 7.40 18.32 16.01
N MET A 20 6.15 18.03 15.71
CA MET A 20 5.64 17.92 14.33
C MET A 20 5.30 19.28 13.71
N GLY A 21 5.40 20.38 14.45
CA GLY A 21 5.07 21.74 13.97
C GLY A 21 3.57 21.95 13.69
N LEU A 22 2.69 21.16 14.32
CA LEU A 22 1.25 21.19 14.04
C LEU A 22 0.54 22.43 14.61
N PHE A 23 1.19 23.19 15.51
CA PHE A 23 0.66 24.46 16.01
C PHE A 23 0.84 25.59 15.01
N GLU A 24 1.94 25.58 14.26
CA GLU A 24 2.28 26.56 13.23
C GLU A 24 1.72 26.16 11.86
N HIS A 25 1.73 24.85 11.56
CA HIS A 25 1.31 24.28 10.28
C HIS A 25 0.30 23.13 10.49
N PRO A 26 -0.95 23.44 10.85
CA PRO A 26 -1.94 22.44 11.25
C PRO A 26 -2.49 21.59 10.08
N TYR A 27 -2.31 22.02 8.83
CA TYR A 27 -2.91 21.40 7.65
C TYR A 27 -1.89 21.06 6.57
N VAL A 28 -2.27 20.11 5.71
CA VAL A 28 -1.49 19.69 4.55
C VAL A 28 -1.73 20.59 3.33
N ASP A 29 -0.77 20.62 2.40
CA ASP A 29 -0.98 21.21 1.07
C ASP A 29 -1.75 20.23 0.18
N VAL A 30 -3.02 20.55 -0.09
CA VAL A 30 -3.93 19.75 -0.92
C VAL A 30 -3.45 19.64 -2.37
N LYS A 31 -2.82 20.69 -2.93
CA LYS A 31 -2.31 20.67 -4.31
C LYS A 31 -1.13 19.71 -4.43
N LYS A 32 -0.23 19.75 -3.44
CA LYS A 32 0.89 18.80 -3.35
C LYS A 32 0.38 17.36 -3.22
N ALA A 33 -0.56 17.11 -2.30
CA ALA A 33 -1.15 15.78 -2.12
C ALA A 33 -1.77 15.24 -3.42
N LYS A 34 -2.53 16.07 -4.16
CA LYS A 34 -3.13 15.68 -5.44
C LYS A 34 -2.09 15.32 -6.51
N LYS A 35 -0.91 15.94 -6.47
CA LYS A 35 0.19 15.66 -7.41
C LYS A 35 0.96 14.39 -7.04
N GLU A 36 1.15 14.13 -5.74
CA GLU A 36 2.02 13.06 -5.25
C GLU A 36 1.29 11.72 -5.05
N VAL A 37 0.03 11.74 -4.63
CA VAL A 37 -0.78 10.53 -4.48
C VAL A 37 -0.92 9.85 -5.83
N ARG A 38 -0.52 8.57 -5.90
CA ARG A 38 -0.51 7.76 -7.13
C ARG A 38 0.30 8.37 -8.29
N SER A 39 1.37 9.11 -7.97
CA SER A 39 2.32 9.58 -8.99
C SER A 39 2.94 8.41 -9.77
N ALA A 40 3.46 8.70 -10.97
CA ALA A 40 4.11 7.69 -11.80
C ALA A 40 5.31 7.02 -11.09
N SER A 41 6.07 7.77 -10.30
CA SER A 41 7.20 7.23 -9.52
C SER A 41 6.74 6.27 -8.42
N HIS A 42 5.66 6.60 -7.70
CA HIS A 42 5.09 5.70 -6.69
C HIS A 42 4.52 4.42 -7.32
N ILE A 43 3.92 4.52 -8.51
CA ILE A 43 3.42 3.34 -9.23
C ILE A 43 4.56 2.42 -9.67
N GLU A 44 5.67 2.98 -10.20
CA GLU A 44 6.80 2.14 -10.60
C GLU A 44 7.48 1.49 -9.39
N LEU A 45 7.67 2.23 -8.29
CA LEU A 45 8.22 1.68 -7.06
C LEU A 45 7.33 0.55 -6.52
N ALA A 46 6.01 0.75 -6.48
CA ALA A 46 5.08 -0.29 -6.05
C ALA A 46 5.15 -1.54 -6.95
N ARG A 47 5.34 -1.35 -8.25
CA ARG A 47 5.52 -2.45 -9.22
C ARG A 47 6.83 -3.20 -9.00
N GLU A 48 7.91 -2.50 -8.71
CA GLU A 48 9.20 -3.10 -8.35
C GLU A 48 9.08 -3.91 -7.05
N CYS A 49 8.52 -3.33 -5.99
CA CYS A 49 8.25 -4.03 -4.74
C CYS A 49 7.43 -5.30 -4.97
N ALA A 50 6.36 -5.22 -5.77
CA ALA A 50 5.54 -6.39 -6.11
C ALA A 50 6.33 -7.50 -6.82
N ARG A 51 7.17 -7.15 -7.83
CA ARG A 51 8.03 -8.12 -8.52
C ARG A 51 8.98 -8.84 -7.55
N ASN A 52 9.56 -8.10 -6.61
CA ASN A 52 10.51 -8.63 -5.64
C ASN A 52 9.87 -9.38 -4.47
N SER A 53 8.55 -9.22 -4.26
CA SER A 53 7.83 -9.86 -3.15
C SER A 53 7.26 -11.24 -3.50
N ILE A 54 7.30 -11.65 -4.76
CA ILE A 54 6.79 -12.95 -5.22
C ILE A 54 7.85 -14.04 -4.99
N VAL A 55 7.47 -15.11 -4.29
CA VAL A 55 8.37 -16.24 -3.98
C VAL A 55 8.01 -17.45 -4.85
N LEU A 56 9.00 -17.96 -5.59
CA LEU A 56 8.88 -19.22 -6.34
C LEU A 56 9.14 -20.40 -5.42
N LEU A 57 8.07 -21.04 -4.91
CA LEU A 57 8.19 -22.17 -3.99
C LEU A 57 8.58 -23.49 -4.66
N LYS A 58 8.19 -23.70 -5.92
CA LYS A 58 8.44 -24.95 -6.66
C LYS A 58 8.54 -24.69 -8.16
N ASN A 59 9.53 -25.28 -8.81
CA ASN A 59 9.70 -25.23 -10.27
C ASN A 59 10.10 -26.61 -10.82
N ASN A 60 9.11 -27.43 -11.16
CA ASN A 60 9.36 -28.77 -11.69
C ASN A 60 9.84 -28.70 -13.14
N SER A 61 10.85 -29.51 -13.48
CA SER A 61 11.39 -29.63 -14.84
C SER A 61 11.77 -28.30 -15.49
N ASN A 62 12.12 -27.29 -14.70
CA ASN A 62 12.44 -25.94 -15.16
C ASN A 62 11.34 -25.34 -16.08
N MET A 63 10.07 -25.57 -15.75
CA MET A 63 8.93 -25.07 -16.53
C MET A 63 8.90 -23.53 -16.63
N LEU A 64 9.33 -22.84 -15.58
CA LEU A 64 9.43 -21.38 -15.57
C LEU A 64 10.86 -20.92 -15.89
N PRO A 65 11.04 -19.82 -16.67
CA PRO A 65 9.99 -18.97 -17.24
C PRO A 65 9.27 -19.62 -18.43
N LEU A 66 8.00 -19.29 -18.63
CA LEU A 66 7.21 -19.79 -19.75
C LEU A 66 7.79 -19.31 -21.10
N SER A 67 7.80 -20.20 -22.09
CA SER A 67 8.16 -19.81 -23.46
C SER A 67 7.17 -18.79 -24.03
N LYS A 68 7.69 -17.83 -24.80
CA LYS A 68 6.88 -16.86 -25.54
C LYS A 68 6.18 -17.47 -26.76
N ASP A 69 6.52 -18.70 -27.14
CA ASP A 69 5.92 -19.42 -28.27
C ASP A 69 4.56 -20.07 -27.92
N ILE A 70 4.16 -20.03 -26.65
CA ILE A 70 2.87 -20.55 -26.20
C ILE A 70 1.75 -19.71 -26.83
N LYS A 71 0.91 -20.34 -27.66
CA LYS A 71 -0.15 -19.65 -28.41
C LYS A 71 -1.38 -19.28 -27.56
N ARG A 72 -1.65 -20.05 -26.50
CA ARG A 72 -2.84 -19.89 -25.66
C ARG A 72 -2.52 -20.25 -24.21
N ILE A 73 -2.95 -19.40 -23.28
CA ILE A 73 -2.84 -19.61 -21.83
C ILE A 73 -4.24 -19.46 -21.25
N ALA A 74 -4.69 -20.45 -20.48
CA ALA A 74 -5.92 -20.33 -19.71
C ALA A 74 -5.56 -19.81 -18.31
N VAL A 75 -6.15 -18.69 -17.90
CA VAL A 75 -6.01 -18.12 -16.55
C VAL A 75 -7.30 -18.45 -15.79
N ILE A 76 -7.21 -19.32 -14.80
CA ILE A 76 -8.36 -19.89 -14.10
C ILE A 76 -8.17 -19.84 -12.57
N GLY A 77 -9.29 -19.83 -11.85
CA GLY A 77 -9.35 -19.80 -10.39
C GLY A 77 -10.04 -18.55 -9.84
N PRO A 78 -10.56 -18.59 -8.61
CA PRO A 78 -11.39 -17.51 -8.05
C PRO A 78 -10.65 -16.18 -7.84
N ASN A 79 -9.32 -16.21 -7.84
CA ASN A 79 -8.47 -15.03 -7.66
C ASN A 79 -7.89 -14.50 -8.99
N ALA A 80 -8.20 -15.12 -10.13
CA ALA A 80 -7.62 -14.76 -11.43
C ALA A 80 -7.89 -13.31 -11.85
N ASP A 81 -9.08 -12.80 -11.51
CA ASP A 81 -9.51 -11.42 -11.78
C ASP A 81 -10.24 -10.81 -10.57
N ASN A 82 -9.72 -11.05 -9.36
CA ASN A 82 -10.27 -10.49 -8.13
C ASN A 82 -9.26 -9.58 -7.43
N ILE A 83 -9.37 -8.28 -7.73
CA ILE A 83 -8.50 -7.25 -7.19
C ILE A 83 -8.63 -7.14 -5.67
N TYR A 84 -9.82 -7.34 -5.11
CA TYR A 84 -10.02 -7.21 -3.67
C TYR A 84 -9.29 -8.33 -2.92
N ASN A 85 -9.38 -9.57 -3.42
CA ASN A 85 -8.61 -10.69 -2.87
C ASN A 85 -7.10 -10.50 -3.04
N MET A 86 -6.65 -9.84 -4.11
CA MET A 86 -5.23 -9.52 -4.32
C MET A 86 -4.72 -8.46 -3.35
N LEU A 87 -5.52 -7.43 -3.07
CA LEU A 87 -5.15 -6.35 -2.16
C LEU A 87 -5.19 -6.80 -0.68
N GLY A 88 -6.11 -7.71 -0.35
CA GLY A 88 -6.28 -8.21 1.01
C GLY A 88 -6.97 -7.22 1.94
N ASP A 89 -6.88 -7.48 3.24
CA ASP A 89 -7.50 -6.66 4.28
C ASP A 89 -6.84 -5.27 4.41
N TYR A 90 -7.45 -4.38 5.20
CA TYR A 90 -7.03 -2.98 5.39
C TYR A 90 -6.96 -2.15 4.10
N THR A 91 -7.59 -2.63 3.03
CA THR A 91 -7.75 -1.92 1.76
C THR A 91 -9.22 -1.68 1.47
N ALA A 92 -9.61 -0.41 1.43
CA ALA A 92 -10.98 -0.04 1.07
C ALA A 92 -11.27 -0.45 -0.39
N PRO A 93 -12.51 -0.88 -0.71
CA PRO A 93 -12.92 -1.13 -2.09
C PRO A 93 -12.80 0.19 -2.87
N ASN A 94 -11.84 0.23 -3.78
CA ASN A 94 -11.38 1.45 -4.45
C ASN A 94 -11.70 1.48 -5.95
N ARG A 95 -12.56 0.58 -6.43
CA ARG A 95 -13.12 0.60 -7.79
C ARG A 95 -14.64 0.44 -7.76
N SER A 96 -15.34 1.37 -8.41
CA SER A 96 -16.64 1.07 -9.02
C SER A 96 -16.41 0.09 -10.17
N PRO A 97 -17.31 -0.87 -10.42
CA PRO A 97 -17.20 -1.75 -11.58
C PRO A 97 -17.33 -0.90 -12.84
N THR A 98 -16.28 -0.86 -13.65
CA THR A 98 -16.33 -0.47 -15.06
C THR A 98 -15.89 -1.67 -15.86
#